data_AF-A0ABC8UC63-F1
#
_entry.id   AF-A0ABC8UC63-F1
#
_cell.length_a   1.000
_cell.length_b   1.000
_cell.length_c   1.000
_cell.angle_alpha   90.00
_cell.angle_beta   90.00
_cell.angle_gamma   90.00
#
_symmetry.space_group_name_H-M   'P 1'
#
loop_
_entity.id
_entity.type
_entity.pdbx_description
1 polymer ?
#
loop_
_entity_poly.entity_id
_entity_poly.type
_entity_poly.pdbx_seq_one_letter_code
_entity_poly.pdbx_strand_id
1 'polypeptide(L)'
;MLVQWTLMTLLDPIHSVENLIYIGYAGDPSSAIRVTRRRRLDRKKRQSDRNVFHCFVFGPKEAGKSALLNSFIGRPFSDVYDSTTEDRYTVNVVDQPG
;
A
#
# COMPACT_ATOMS: atom_id res chain seq x y z
N MET A 1 1.12 -7.86 10.29
CA MET A 1 2.51 -7.41 10.53
C MET A 1 3.23 -7.06 9.23
N LEU A 2 3.37 -7.98 8.26
CA LEU A 2 4.11 -7.75 7.00
C LEU A 2 3.53 -6.62 6.10
N VAL A 3 2.21 -6.51 6.06
CA VAL A 3 1.50 -5.53 5.21
C VAL A 3 1.79 -4.08 5.63
N GLN A 4 1.95 -3.84 6.94
CA GLN A 4 2.26 -2.52 7.47
C GLN A 4 3.68 -2.07 7.10
N TRP A 5 4.66 -2.97 7.20
CA TRP A 5 6.03 -2.70 6.74
C TRP A 5 6.07 -2.41 5.24
N THR A 6 5.28 -3.15 4.45
CA THR A 6 5.16 -2.94 3.00
C THR A 6 4.62 -1.54 2.67
N LEU A 7 3.59 -1.09 3.40
CA LEU A 7 3.06 0.26 3.27
C LEU A 7 4.11 1.31 3.63
N MET A 8 4.77 1.14 4.77
CA MET A 8 5.77 2.08 5.26
C MET A 8 6.92 2.21 4.27
N THR A 9 7.42 1.10 3.73
CA THR A 9 8.50 1.12 2.72
C THR A 9 8.07 1.79 1.42
N LEU A 10 6.80 1.68 1.04
CA LEU A 10 6.26 2.30 -0.16
C LEU A 10 6.09 3.82 -0.01
N LEU A 11 5.65 4.27 1.16
CA LEU A 11 5.38 5.69 1.44
C LEU A 11 6.64 6.44 1.88
N ASP A 12 7.43 5.81 2.75
CA ASP A 12 8.63 6.37 3.36
C ASP A 12 9.74 5.32 3.51
N PRO A 13 10.54 5.11 2.46
CA PRO A 13 11.63 4.14 2.49
C PRO A 13 12.75 4.54 3.44
N ILE A 14 12.93 5.84 3.75
CA ILE A 14 14.01 6.31 4.63
C ILE A 14 13.72 5.91 6.07
N HIS A 15 12.52 6.25 6.57
CA HIS A 15 12.09 5.81 7.90
C HIS A 15 11.99 4.28 8.01
N SER A 16 11.71 3.59 6.90
CA SER A 16 11.75 2.12 6.86
C SER A 16 13.14 1.56 7.10
N VAL A 17 14.16 2.13 6.47
CA VAL A 17 15.56 1.73 6.68
C VAL A 17 16.02 2.07 8.10
N GLU A 18 15.67 3.24 8.63
CA GLU A 18 15.98 3.61 10.01
C GLU A 18 15.39 2.61 11.02
N ASN A 19 14.11 2.25 10.85
CA ASN A 19 13.47 1.26 11.69
C ASN A 19 14.12 -0.13 11.59
N LEU A 20 14.60 -0.53 10.41
CA LEU A 20 15.37 -1.78 10.24
C LEU A 20 16.69 -1.76 11.03
N ILE A 21 17.39 -0.62 11.03
CA ILE A 21 18.61 -0.45 11.83
C ILE A 21 18.27 -0.51 13.33
N TYR A 22 17.21 0.17 13.75
CA TYR A 22 16.80 0.23 15.15
C TYR A 22 16.46 -1.15 15.74
N ILE A 23 15.81 -2.03 14.95
CA ILE A 23 15.49 -3.40 15.38
C ILE A 23 16.67 -4.39 15.24
N GLY A 24 17.85 -3.91 14.83
CA GLY A 24 19.06 -4.73 14.74
C GLY A 24 19.09 -5.67 13.54
N TYR A 25 18.58 -5.24 12.37
CA TYR A 25 18.70 -6.02 11.13
C TYR A 25 20.18 -6.35 10.86
N ALA A 26 20.50 -7.65 10.81
CA ALA A 26 21.88 -8.13 10.80
C ALA A 26 22.63 -7.92 9.47
N GLY A 27 21.90 -7.66 8.39
CA GLY A 27 22.48 -7.39 7.06
C GLY A 27 22.68 -5.90 6.80
N ASP A 28 23.23 -5.57 5.64
CA ASP A 28 23.22 -4.20 5.14
C ASP A 28 21.76 -3.74 4.93
N PRO A 29 21.27 -2.67 5.60
CA PRO A 29 19.88 -2.23 5.49
C PRO A 29 19.44 -1.94 4.06
N SER A 30 20.37 -1.56 3.17
CA SER A 30 20.05 -1.31 1.76
C SER A 30 19.59 -2.59 1.04
N SER A 31 20.05 -3.76 1.48
CA SER A 31 19.67 -5.07 0.92
C SER A 31 18.20 -5.45 1.20
N ALA A 32 17.58 -4.85 2.21
CA ALA A 32 16.18 -5.10 2.55
C ALA A 32 15.19 -4.35 1.63
N ILE A 33 15.67 -3.38 0.84
CA ILE A 33 14.83 -2.51 0.01
C ILE A 33 15.08 -2.80 -1.47
N ARG A 34 14.03 -3.22 -2.18
CA ARG A 34 14.10 -3.43 -3.63
C ARG A 34 13.53 -2.23 -4.41
N VAL A 35 14.40 -1.46 -5.05
CA VAL A 35 13.99 -0.39 -5.97
C VAL A 35 13.46 -0.99 -7.27
N THR A 36 12.20 -0.69 -7.62
CA THR A 36 11.58 -1.15 -8.87
C THR A 36 11.78 -0.13 -9.99
N ARG A 37 11.86 -0.63 -11.24
CA ARG A 37 11.99 0.25 -12.42
C ARG A 37 10.78 1.17 -12.59
N ARG A 38 10.94 2.23 -13.38
CA ARG A 38 9.87 3.23 -13.64
C ARG A 38 8.61 2.58 -14.25
N ARG A 39 7.43 2.93 -13.72
CA ARG A 39 6.11 2.43 -14.16
C ARG A 39 5.84 2.60 -15.67
N ARG A 40 6.42 3.63 -16.31
CA ARG A 40 6.26 3.87 -17.76
C ARG A 40 6.78 2.69 -18.60
N LEU A 41 7.85 2.03 -18.14
CA LEU A 41 8.41 0.86 -18.82
C LEU A 41 7.50 -0.36 -18.68
N ASP A 42 6.94 -0.59 -17.49
CA ASP A 42 5.98 -1.67 -17.23
C ASP A 42 4.74 -1.51 -18.11
N ARG A 43 4.19 -0.30 -18.19
CA ARG A 43 3.04 0.01 -19.05
C ARG A 43 3.32 -0.23 -20.53
N LYS A 44 4.51 0.17 -21.01
CA LYS A 44 4.91 -0.06 -22.41
C LYS A 44 5.01 -1.56 -22.73
N LYS A 45 5.51 -2.36 -21.79
CA LYS A 45 5.69 -3.82 -21.94
C LYS A 45 4.44 -4.64 -21.57
N ARG A 46 3.42 -4.01 -20.95
CA ARG A 46 2.26 -4.68 -20.33
C ARG A 46 2.66 -5.80 -19.36
N GLN A 47 3.80 -5.62 -18.68
CA GLN A 47 4.37 -6.59 -17.75
C GLN A 47 5.04 -5.86 -16.60
N SER A 48 4.78 -6.30 -15.37
CA SER A 48 5.28 -5.69 -14.14
C SER A 48 5.74 -6.77 -13.17
N ASP A 49 6.96 -6.63 -12.66
CA ASP A 49 7.52 -7.48 -11.59
C ASP A 49 7.27 -6.88 -10.19
N ARG A 50 6.41 -5.86 -10.10
CA ARG A 50 6.01 -5.21 -8.84
C ARG A 50 4.98 -6.07 -8.11
N ASN A 51 5.19 -6.23 -6.80
CA ASN A 51 4.28 -6.96 -5.92
C ASN A 51 3.40 -6.03 -5.06
N VAL A 52 3.62 -4.72 -5.15
CA VAL A 52 2.96 -3.70 -4.32
C VAL A 52 2.42 -2.60 -5.22
N PHE A 53 1.15 -2.27 -5.03
CA PHE A 53 0.44 -1.27 -5.83
C PHE A 53 -0.26 -0.26 -4.92
N HIS A 54 0.01 1.03 -5.15
CA HIS A 54 -0.70 2.13 -4.51
C HIS A 54 -1.83 2.60 -5.42
N CYS A 55 -3.06 2.48 -4.95
CA CYS A 55 -4.27 2.83 -5.69
C CYS A 55 -5.00 3.99 -4.99
N PHE A 56 -5.25 5.06 -5.73
CA PHE A 56 -6.05 6.18 -5.26
C PHE A 56 -7.52 6.00 -5.67
N VAL A 57 -8.44 6.23 -4.73
CA VAL A 57 -9.89 6.11 -4.94
C VAL A 57 -10.49 7.51 -4.91
N PHE A 58 -10.98 7.97 -6.05
CA PHE A 58 -11.59 9.30 -6.21
C PHE A 58 -13.09 9.19 -6.52
N GLY A 59 -13.85 10.19 -6.11
CA GLY A 59 -15.28 10.26 -6.38
C GLY A 59 -16.01 11.28 -5.50
N PRO A 60 -17.25 11.64 -5.85
CA PRO A 60 -18.03 12.65 -5.13
C PRO A 60 -18.34 12.24 -3.68
N LYS A 61 -18.85 13.18 -2.89
CA LYS A 61 -19.34 12.89 -1.53
C LYS A 61 -20.36 11.75 -1.60
N GLU A 62 -20.34 10.88 -0.60
CA GLU A 62 -21.27 9.73 -0.48
C GLU A 62 -21.18 8.65 -1.59
N ALA A 63 -20.19 8.70 -2.49
CA ALA A 63 -19.97 7.69 -3.53
C ALA A 63 -19.49 6.29 -3.03
N GLY A 64 -19.53 6.03 -1.72
CA GLY A 64 -19.11 4.72 -1.17
C GLY A 64 -17.60 4.46 -1.13
N LYS A 65 -16.74 5.47 -1.29
CA LYS A 65 -15.26 5.31 -1.25
C LYS A 65 -14.78 4.62 0.04
N SER A 66 -15.27 5.06 1.20
CA SER A 66 -14.93 4.48 2.50
C SER A 66 -15.40 3.03 2.63
N ALA A 67 -16.58 2.71 2.07
CA ALA A 67 -17.10 1.36 2.04
C ALA A 67 -16.22 0.43 1.20
N LEU A 68 -15.75 0.89 0.04
CA LEU A 68 -14.81 0.14 -0.79
C LEU A 68 -13.50 -0.17 -0.03
N LEU A 69 -12.91 0.83 0.63
CA LEU A 69 -11.70 0.64 1.43
C LEU A 69 -11.93 -0.30 2.61
N ASN A 70 -13.06 -0.18 3.33
CA ASN A 70 -13.41 -1.06 4.45
C ASN A 70 -13.61 -2.51 3.98
N SER A 71 -14.35 -2.72 2.89
CA SER A 71 -14.55 -4.05 2.30
C SER A 71 -13.23 -4.69 1.88
N PHE A 72 -12.27 -3.90 1.40
CA PHE A 72 -10.96 -4.41 0.99
C PHE A 72 -10.17 -5.09 2.13
N ILE A 73 -10.43 -4.70 3.38
CA ILE A 73 -9.85 -5.31 4.59
C ILE A 73 -10.87 -6.14 5.40
N GLY A 74 -11.98 -6.55 4.76
CA GLY A 74 -13.00 -7.40 5.37
C GLY A 74 -13.85 -6.74 6.45
N ARG A 75 -13.86 -5.40 6.54
CA ARG A 75 -14.76 -4.69 7.46
C ARG A 75 -16.16 -4.57 6.85
N PRO A 76 -17.23 -4.75 7.65
CA PRO A 76 -18.59 -4.62 7.17
C PRO A 76 -18.91 -3.19 6.74
N PHE A 77 -19.94 -3.06 5.91
CA PHE A 77 -20.53 -1.76 5.59
C PHE A 77 -21.13 -1.11 6.85
N SER A 78 -21.08 0.21 6.91
CA SER A 78 -21.70 1.02 7.96
C SER A 78 -22.55 2.09 7.31
N ASP A 79 -23.81 2.21 7.73
CA ASP A 79 -24.72 3.28 7.32
C ASP A 79 -24.36 4.64 7.92
N VAL A 80 -23.48 4.66 8.93
CA VAL A 80 -23.00 5.90 9.54
C VAL A 80 -22.04 6.60 8.59
N TYR A 81 -22.40 7.80 8.16
CA TYR A 81 -21.55 8.64 7.34
C TYR A 81 -20.45 9.31 8.19
N ASP A 82 -19.22 8.85 8.01
CA ASP A 82 -18.04 9.53 8.50
C ASP A 82 -17.44 10.43 7.42
N SER A 83 -17.26 11.70 7.77
CA SER A 83 -16.56 12.69 6.95
C SER A 83 -15.15 12.20 6.58
N THR A 84 -14.83 12.16 5.29
CA THR A 84 -13.49 11.82 4.78
C THR A 84 -12.64 13.08 4.56
N THR A 85 -12.52 13.91 5.59
CA THR A 85 -11.70 15.15 5.57
C THR A 85 -10.21 14.86 5.66
N GLU A 86 -9.82 13.69 6.17
CA GLU A 86 -8.44 13.23 6.28
C GLU A 86 -8.15 12.09 5.30
N ASP A 87 -6.87 11.91 4.98
CA ASP A 87 -6.39 10.81 4.17
C ASP A 87 -6.64 9.46 4.87
N ARG A 88 -7.23 8.51 4.14
CA ARG A 88 -7.54 7.17 4.65
C ARG A 88 -6.83 6.11 3.82
N TYR A 89 -6.04 5.29 4.49
CA TYR A 89 -5.29 4.19 3.89
C TYR A 89 -5.84 2.85 4.37
N THR A 90 -6.01 1.92 3.43
CA THR A 90 -6.25 0.51 3.71
C THR A 90 -5.30 -0.33 2.88
N VAL A 91 -4.73 -1.36 3.48
CA VAL A 91 -3.74 -2.20 2.81
C VAL A 91 -4.09 -3.65 3.08
N ASN A 92 -4.09 -4.46 2.03
CA ASN A 92 -4.34 -5.87 2.10
C ASN A 92 -3.44 -6.62 1.10
N VAL A 93 -3.21 -7.90 1.36
CA VAL A 93 -2.63 -8.82 0.38
C VAL A 93 -3.72 -9.27 -0.56
N VAL A 94 -3.43 -9.30 -1.86
CA VAL A 94 -4.35 -9.76 -2.89
C VAL A 94 -3.72 -10.95 -3.57
N ASP A 95 -4.43 -12.08 -3.55
CA ASP A 95 -4.02 -13.27 -4.29
C ASP A 95 -4.22 -13.03 -5.79
N GLN A 96 -3.21 -13.37 -6.59
CA GLN A 96 -3.38 -13.42 -8.04
C GLN A 96 -4.01 -14.76 -8.41
N PRO A 97 -5.21 -14.78 -9.03
CA PRO A 97 -5.67 -16.00 -9.69
C PRO A 97 -4.65 -16.34 -10.80
N GLY A 98 -4.12 -17.55 -10.74
CA GLY A 98 -3.19 -18.10 -11.73
C GLY A 98 -3.82 -18.31 -13.09
#